data_AF-M1MP27-F1
#
_entry.id   AF-M1MP27-F1
#
_cell.length_a   1.000
_cell.length_b   1.000
_cell.length_c   1.000
_cell.angle_alpha   90.00
_cell.angle_beta   90.00
_cell.angle_gamma   90.00
#
_symmetry.space_group_name_H-M   'P 1'
#
loop_
_entity.id
_entity.type
_entity.pdbx_description
1 polymer ?
#
loop_
_entity_poly.entity_id
_entity_poly.type
_entity_poly.pdbx_seq_one_letter_code
_entity_poly.pdbx_strand_id
1 'polypeptide(L)'
;MGNEIETMSKEEWMASKGLVKKKRKKSKGVFYYFKIVFILFILFLMFLGWREKNIEAAQQKQKFELQAKKDKIQTNAITYSKIAIQKMLKSPSTASFPNSAFQAEDYKKILVQDGTDNQIWYIESYVDSQNSFGAAVRSYWSVKIQVYDDETYKILDVDIK
;
A
#
# COMPACT_ATOMS: atom_id res chain seq x y z
N MET A 1 68.84 -82.89 23.65
CA MET A 1 68.06 -82.14 22.64
C MET A 1 66.99 -81.37 23.39
N GLY A 2 67.23 -80.09 23.70
CA GLY A 2 66.26 -79.23 24.37
C GLY A 2 65.50 -78.43 23.31
N ASN A 3 64.17 -78.47 23.34
CA ASN A 3 63.32 -77.70 22.43
C ASN A 3 63.33 -76.22 22.83
N GLU A 4 63.70 -75.34 21.90
CA GLU A 4 63.54 -73.90 22.05
C GLU A 4 62.06 -73.55 22.01
N ILE A 5 61.57 -72.87 23.05
CA ILE A 5 60.22 -72.32 23.10
C ILE A 5 60.29 -70.95 22.45
N GLU A 6 59.74 -70.80 21.25
CA GLU A 6 59.61 -69.50 20.60
C GLU A 6 58.70 -68.59 21.45
N THR A 7 59.27 -67.58 22.09
CA THR A 7 58.52 -66.57 22.83
C THR A 7 58.04 -65.48 21.88
N MET A 8 56.77 -65.54 21.49
CA MET A 8 56.12 -64.51 20.68
C MET A 8 56.04 -63.18 21.45
N SER A 9 56.34 -62.06 20.79
CA SER A 9 56.28 -60.73 21.41
C SER A 9 54.84 -60.36 21.78
N LYS A 10 54.67 -59.60 22.87
CA LYS A 10 53.35 -59.10 23.31
C LYS A 10 52.62 -58.33 22.20
N GLU A 11 53.36 -57.66 21.32
CA GLU A 11 52.79 -56.89 20.21
C GLU A 11 52.21 -57.80 19.12
N GLU A 12 52.89 -58.91 18.82
CA GLU A 12 52.44 -59.92 17.86
C GLU A 12 51.21 -60.67 18.38
N TRP A 13 51.18 -60.96 19.69
CA TRP A 13 50.02 -61.56 20.34
C TRP A 13 48.79 -60.62 20.32
N MET A 14 49.01 -59.33 20.50
CA MET A 14 47.94 -58.33 20.45
C MET A 14 47.44 -58.08 19.01
N ALA A 15 48.32 -58.18 18.01
CA ALA A 15 47.97 -58.07 16.60
C ALA A 15 47.15 -59.26 16.10
N SER A 16 47.51 -60.49 16.49
CA SER A 16 46.77 -61.71 16.10
C SER A 16 45.35 -61.76 16.68
N LYS A 17 45.13 -61.15 17.85
CA LYS A 17 43.81 -61.01 18.48
C LYS A 17 42.93 -59.95 17.82
N GLY A 18 43.41 -59.22 16.80
CA GLY A 18 42.65 -58.19 16.11
C GLY A 18 42.30 -56.97 16.99
N LEU A 19 42.99 -56.79 18.12
CA LEU A 19 42.70 -55.74 19.12
C LEU A 19 43.32 -54.38 18.79
N VAL A 20 43.95 -54.22 17.63
CA VAL A 20 44.47 -52.93 17.17
C VAL A 20 43.32 -52.10 16.58
N LYS A 21 42.62 -51.36 17.44
CA LYS A 21 41.62 -50.38 17.00
C LYS A 21 42.30 -49.25 16.21
N LYS A 22 42.13 -49.24 14.90
CA LYS A 22 42.56 -48.15 14.01
C LYS A 22 41.89 -46.83 14.46
N LYS A 23 42.68 -45.91 15.04
CA LYS A 23 42.21 -44.58 15.46
C LYS A 23 41.62 -43.84 14.25
N ARG A 24 40.29 -43.73 14.18
CA ARG A 24 39.61 -42.86 13.19
C ARG A 24 39.93 -41.40 13.51
N LYS A 25 40.74 -40.76 12.66
CA LYS A 25 41.03 -39.31 12.72
C LYS A 25 39.72 -38.54 12.53
N LYS A 26 39.24 -37.83 13.56
CA LYS A 26 38.10 -36.93 13.44
C LYS A 26 38.47 -35.77 12.50
N SER A 27 37.82 -35.70 11.34
CA SER A 27 38.04 -34.67 10.33
C SER A 27 37.45 -33.33 10.81
N LYS A 28 38.28 -32.49 11.43
CA LYS A 28 37.90 -31.14 11.87
C LYS A 28 37.33 -30.26 10.73
N GLY A 29 37.63 -30.57 9.47
CA GLY A 29 37.12 -29.84 8.29
C GLY A 29 35.62 -29.97 8.03
N VAL A 30 34.97 -31.06 8.46
CA VAL A 30 33.53 -31.26 8.22
C VAL A 30 32.70 -30.29 9.07
N PHE A 31 33.08 -30.10 10.34
CA PHE A 31 32.42 -29.13 11.23
C PHE A 31 32.58 -27.68 10.76
N TYR A 32 33.68 -27.35 10.07
CA TYR A 32 33.91 -26.02 9.52
C TYR A 32 32.97 -25.71 8.35
N TYR A 33 32.73 -26.67 7.47
CA TYR A 33 31.75 -26.54 6.38
C TYR A 33 30.33 -26.33 6.89
N PHE A 34 29.90 -27.06 7.92
CA PHE A 34 28.58 -26.86 8.53
C PHE A 34 28.40 -25.44 9.10
N LYS A 35 29.44 -24.84 9.68
CA LYS A 35 29.39 -23.45 10.16
C LYS A 35 29.23 -22.44 9.02
N ILE A 36 29.94 -22.63 7.91
CA ILE A 36 29.81 -21.74 6.75
C ILE A 36 28.40 -21.81 6.15
N VAL A 37 27.86 -23.01 5.99
CA VAL A 37 26.49 -23.22 5.47
C VAL A 37 25.46 -22.56 6.39
N PHE A 38 25.64 -22.66 7.71
CA PHE A 38 24.74 -22.03 8.67
C PHE A 38 24.79 -20.49 8.62
N ILE A 39 25.98 -19.90 8.46
CA ILE A 39 26.12 -18.44 8.29
C ILE A 39 25.46 -17.98 6.99
N LEU A 40 25.66 -18.71 5.89
CA LEU A 40 24.99 -18.41 4.61
C LEU A 40 23.47 -18.53 4.71
N PHE A 41 22.98 -19.52 5.47
CA PHE A 41 21.55 -19.68 5.73
C PHE A 41 20.98 -18.50 6.54
N ILE A 42 21.68 -18.02 7.56
CA ILE A 42 21.26 -16.83 8.33
C ILE A 42 21.25 -15.57 7.43
N LEU A 43 22.27 -15.39 6.59
CA LEU A 43 22.31 -14.28 5.63
C LEU A 43 21.16 -14.37 4.61
N PHE A 44 20.81 -15.58 4.17
CA PHE A 44 19.66 -15.82 3.30
C PHE A 44 18.33 -15.47 3.98
N LEU A 45 18.15 -15.83 5.25
CA LEU A 45 16.97 -15.45 6.03
C LEU A 45 16.87 -13.94 6.25
N MET A 46 18.00 -13.26 6.54
CA MET A 46 18.03 -11.80 6.63
C MET A 46 17.68 -11.14 5.29
N PHE A 47 18.15 -11.68 4.16
CA PHE A 47 17.82 -11.19 2.82
C PHE A 47 16.33 -11.33 2.50
N LEU A 48 15.69 -12.44 2.90
CA LEU A 48 14.24 -12.62 2.76
C LEU A 48 13.44 -11.61 3.60
N GLY A 49 13.81 -11.42 4.87
CA GLY A 49 13.12 -10.45 5.74
C GLY A 49 13.29 -8.98 5.30
N TRP A 50 14.38 -8.64 4.60
CA TRP A 50 14.57 -7.30 4.05
C TRP A 50 13.72 -7.03 2.80
N ARG A 51 13.42 -8.07 2.00
CA ARG A 51 12.53 -7.95 0.82
C ARG A 51 11.09 -7.61 1.17
N GLU A 52 10.56 -8.17 2.25
CA GLU A 52 9.14 -8.01 2.63
C GLU A 52 8.79 -6.56 2.99
N LYS A 53 9.62 -5.89 3.80
CA LYS A 53 9.42 -4.49 4.21
C LYS A 53 9.39 -3.50 3.04
N ASN A 54 10.21 -3.75 2.01
CA ASN A 54 10.27 -2.86 0.84
C ASN A 54 9.02 -2.97 -0.05
N ILE A 55 8.34 -4.12 -0.06
CA ILE A 55 7.13 -4.34 -0.85
C ILE A 55 5.94 -3.60 -0.22
N GLU A 56 5.80 -3.64 1.11
CA GLU A 56 4.74 -2.94 1.83
C GLU A 56 4.83 -1.42 1.69
N ALA A 57 6.04 -0.85 1.80
CA ALA A 57 6.27 0.58 1.62
C ALA A 57 5.88 1.07 0.21
N ALA A 58 6.16 0.25 -0.82
CA ALA A 58 5.78 0.56 -2.19
C ALA A 58 4.25 0.52 -2.39
N GLN A 59 3.57 -0.48 -1.81
CA GLN A 59 2.11 -0.58 -1.86
C GLN A 59 1.43 0.58 -1.12
N GLN A 60 1.95 0.98 0.04
CA GLN A 60 1.42 2.08 0.81
C GLN A 60 1.56 3.41 0.05
N LYS A 61 2.72 3.63 -0.59
CA LYS A 61 2.95 4.81 -1.42
C LYS A 61 1.97 4.88 -2.60
N GLN A 62 1.75 3.77 -3.30
CA GLN A 62 0.78 3.71 -4.40
C GLN A 62 -0.65 3.98 -3.93
N LYS A 63 -1.08 3.41 -2.80
CA LYS A 63 -2.41 3.68 -2.23
C LYS A 63 -2.59 5.14 -1.82
N PHE A 64 -1.56 5.75 -1.25
CA PHE A 64 -1.56 7.16 -0.89
C PHE A 64 -1.67 8.08 -2.12
N GLU A 65 -0.90 7.79 -3.17
CA GLU A 65 -0.96 8.54 -4.43
C GLU A 65 -2.34 8.40 -5.10
N LEU A 66 -2.92 7.19 -5.08
CA LEU A 66 -4.27 6.96 -5.59
C LEU A 66 -5.32 7.72 -4.78
N GLN A 67 -5.22 7.69 -3.44
CA GLN A 67 -6.13 8.41 -2.56
C GLN A 67 -6.04 9.92 -2.79
N ALA A 68 -4.83 10.46 -2.85
CA ALA A 68 -4.61 11.89 -3.12
C ALA A 68 -5.18 12.32 -4.48
N LYS A 69 -5.06 11.47 -5.50
CA LYS A 69 -5.71 11.70 -6.80
C LYS A 69 -7.24 11.73 -6.69
N LYS A 70 -7.85 10.75 -6.01
CA LYS A 70 -9.30 10.70 -5.80
C LYS A 70 -9.82 11.92 -5.03
N ASP A 71 -9.12 12.30 -3.95
CA ASP A 71 -9.48 13.45 -3.13
C ASP A 71 -9.39 14.76 -3.94
N LYS A 72 -8.39 14.88 -4.83
CA LYS A 72 -8.25 16.01 -5.75
C LYS A 72 -9.41 16.08 -6.75
N ILE A 73 -9.74 14.97 -7.41
CA ILE A 73 -10.86 14.90 -8.38
C ILE A 73 -12.19 15.26 -7.70
N GLN A 74 -12.43 14.74 -6.50
CA GLN A 74 -13.61 15.06 -5.70
C GLN A 74 -13.69 16.55 -5.36
N THR A 75 -12.57 17.16 -4.96
CA THR A 75 -12.50 18.60 -4.65
C THR A 75 -12.78 19.46 -5.89
N ASN A 76 -12.25 19.06 -7.04
CA ASN A 76 -12.52 19.71 -8.31
C ASN A 76 -14.00 19.60 -8.70
N ALA A 77 -14.62 18.42 -8.53
CA ALA A 77 -16.03 18.21 -8.82
C ALA A 77 -16.94 19.17 -8.03
N ILE A 78 -16.65 19.38 -6.73
CA ILE A 78 -17.38 20.33 -5.89
C ILE A 78 -17.16 21.77 -6.37
N THR A 79 -15.92 22.13 -6.67
CA THR A 79 -15.56 23.48 -7.13
C THR A 79 -16.29 23.83 -8.42
N TYR A 80 -16.27 22.95 -9.42
CA TYR A 80 -16.97 23.16 -10.68
C TYR A 80 -18.49 23.15 -10.53
N SER A 81 -19.03 22.33 -9.63
CA SER A 81 -20.46 22.34 -9.31
C SER A 81 -20.89 23.68 -8.70
N LYS A 82 -20.12 24.23 -7.75
CA LYS A 82 -20.37 25.57 -7.19
C LYS A 82 -20.35 26.65 -8.27
N ILE A 83 -19.39 26.60 -9.19
CA ILE A 83 -19.29 27.54 -10.31
C ILE A 83 -20.52 27.44 -11.22
N ALA A 84 -20.98 26.23 -11.52
CA ALA A 84 -22.19 26.02 -12.34
C ALA A 84 -23.43 26.62 -11.66
N ILE A 85 -23.63 26.30 -10.38
CA ILE A 85 -24.75 26.83 -9.59
C ILE A 85 -24.68 28.34 -9.46
N GLN A 86 -23.51 28.90 -9.14
CA GLN A 86 -23.33 30.34 -8.98
C GLN A 86 -23.76 31.13 -10.21
N LYS A 87 -23.47 30.62 -11.42
CA LYS A 87 -23.86 31.26 -12.69
C LYS A 87 -25.37 31.24 -12.94
N MET A 88 -26.12 30.36 -12.29
CA MET A 88 -27.57 30.23 -12.44
C MET A 88 -28.36 31.11 -11.46
N LEU A 89 -27.71 31.62 -10.41
CA LEU A 89 -28.35 32.47 -9.40
C LEU A 89 -28.73 33.84 -9.95
N LYS A 90 -29.76 34.46 -9.37
CA LYS A 90 -30.19 35.82 -9.73
C LYS A 90 -29.15 36.88 -9.36
N SER A 91 -28.45 36.68 -8.26
CA SER A 91 -27.39 37.57 -7.77
C SER A 91 -26.12 36.76 -7.47
N PRO A 92 -25.36 36.33 -8.51
CA PRO A 92 -24.20 35.42 -8.37
C PRO A 92 -23.12 35.89 -7.40
N SER A 93 -22.93 37.20 -7.28
CA SER A 93 -21.94 37.82 -6.39
C SER A 93 -22.31 37.73 -4.90
N THR A 94 -23.58 37.44 -4.59
CA THR A 94 -24.09 37.28 -3.22
C THR A 94 -24.11 35.83 -2.75
N ALA A 95 -23.71 34.90 -3.62
CA ALA A 95 -23.75 33.48 -3.36
C ALA A 95 -22.76 33.08 -2.25
N SER A 96 -23.29 32.50 -1.18
CA SER A 96 -22.53 31.93 -0.08
C SER A 96 -22.76 30.42 -0.03
N PHE A 97 -21.69 29.68 -0.27
CA PHE A 97 -21.70 28.21 -0.23
C PHE A 97 -21.04 27.73 1.06
N PRO A 98 -21.34 26.51 1.54
CA PRO A 98 -20.62 25.93 2.66
C PRO A 98 -19.11 25.84 2.39
N ASN A 99 -18.31 26.17 3.40
CA ASN A 99 -16.87 26.38 3.27
C ASN A 99 -16.08 25.10 2.98
N SER A 100 -16.55 23.94 3.42
CA SER A 100 -15.74 22.72 3.38
C SER A 100 -16.27 21.68 2.40
N ALA A 101 -15.50 21.45 1.34
CA ALA A 101 -15.65 20.30 0.46
C ALA A 101 -15.51 18.94 1.19
N PHE A 102 -14.87 18.95 2.37
CA PHE A 102 -14.53 17.76 3.13
C PHE A 102 -15.50 17.42 4.27
N GLN A 103 -16.33 18.37 4.74
CA GLN A 103 -17.35 18.03 5.72
C GLN A 103 -18.54 17.39 5.01
N ALA A 104 -18.78 16.12 5.32
CA ALA A 104 -19.87 15.33 4.75
C ALA A 104 -21.26 15.87 5.10
N GLU A 105 -21.35 16.72 6.14
CA GLU A 105 -22.61 17.27 6.63
C GLU A 105 -23.19 18.34 5.69
N ASP A 106 -22.33 19.11 5.02
CA ASP A 106 -22.75 20.20 4.13
C ASP A 106 -22.85 19.78 2.66
N TYR A 107 -22.08 18.78 2.25
CA TYR A 107 -22.06 18.26 0.89
C TYR A 107 -22.29 16.76 0.89
N LYS A 108 -23.39 16.33 0.28
CA LYS A 108 -23.60 14.94 -0.05
C LYS A 108 -22.94 14.65 -1.39
N LYS A 109 -22.01 13.69 -1.40
CA LYS A 109 -21.15 13.39 -2.54
C LYS A 109 -21.30 11.90 -2.88
N ILE A 110 -21.80 11.60 -4.06
CA ILE A 110 -22.00 10.23 -4.52
C ILE A 110 -21.15 10.02 -5.77
N LEU A 111 -20.23 9.06 -5.71
CA LEU A 111 -19.50 8.60 -6.90
C LEU A 111 -20.44 7.69 -7.70
N VAL A 112 -20.87 8.17 -8.88
CA VAL A 112 -21.78 7.45 -9.78
C VAL A 112 -21.01 6.48 -10.67
N GLN A 113 -19.81 6.88 -11.11
CA GLN A 113 -18.94 6.06 -11.96
C GLN A 113 -17.47 6.37 -11.67
N ASP A 114 -16.69 5.32 -11.43
CA ASP A 114 -15.22 5.36 -11.26
C ASP A 114 -14.59 4.79 -12.54
N GLY A 115 -14.27 5.66 -13.50
CA GLY A 115 -13.58 5.29 -14.75
C GLY A 115 -12.07 5.46 -14.62
N THR A 116 -11.33 4.85 -15.56
CA THR A 116 -9.86 4.93 -15.58
C THR A 116 -9.35 6.36 -15.80
N ASP A 117 -10.03 7.12 -16.65
CA ASP A 117 -9.61 8.47 -17.09
C ASP A 117 -10.58 9.57 -16.63
N ASN A 118 -11.70 9.19 -16.01
CA ASN A 118 -12.73 10.12 -15.56
C ASN A 118 -13.59 9.55 -14.43
N GLN A 119 -14.21 10.46 -13.69
CA GLN A 119 -15.16 10.11 -12.64
C GLN A 119 -16.44 10.92 -12.81
N ILE A 120 -17.58 10.27 -12.59
CA ILE A 120 -18.88 10.95 -12.55
C ILE A 120 -19.32 11.06 -11.10
N TRP A 121 -19.52 12.29 -10.66
CA TRP A 121 -19.97 12.63 -9.32
C TRP A 121 -21.37 13.22 -9.37
N TYR A 122 -22.16 12.91 -8.36
CA TYR A 122 -23.41 13.58 -8.05
C TYR A 122 -23.26 14.27 -6.71
N ILE A 123 -23.45 15.60 -6.71
CA ILE A 123 -23.17 16.47 -5.58
C ILE A 123 -24.45 17.22 -5.22
N GLU A 124 -24.86 17.15 -3.96
CA GLU A 124 -25.98 17.92 -3.40
C GLU A 124 -25.48 18.80 -2.26
N SER A 125 -25.98 20.03 -2.21
CA SER A 125 -25.72 20.97 -1.11
C SER A 125 -26.73 22.12 -1.15
N TYR A 126 -26.43 23.21 -0.44
CA TYR A 126 -27.21 24.44 -0.43
C TYR A 126 -26.36 25.64 -0.81
N VAL A 127 -27.03 26.75 -1.16
CA VAL A 127 -26.41 28.05 -1.37
C VAL A 127 -27.34 29.12 -0.82
N ASP A 128 -26.78 30.05 -0.07
CA ASP A 128 -27.50 31.23 0.40
C ASP A 128 -27.21 32.38 -0.59
N SER A 129 -28.25 32.97 -1.19
CA SER A 129 -28.07 34.08 -2.14
C SER A 129 -29.26 35.04 -2.14
N GLN A 130 -29.06 36.26 -2.63
CA GLN A 130 -30.15 37.23 -2.72
C GLN A 130 -31.08 36.94 -3.91
N ASN A 131 -32.38 37.00 -3.65
CA ASN A 131 -33.40 36.99 -4.71
C ASN A 131 -33.57 38.39 -5.35
N SER A 132 -34.50 38.51 -6.30
CA SER A 132 -34.77 39.77 -7.01
C SER A 132 -35.30 40.92 -6.11
N PHE A 133 -35.67 40.64 -4.87
CA PHE A 133 -36.11 41.62 -3.87
C PHE A 133 -35.01 41.98 -2.87
N GLY A 134 -33.79 41.45 -3.04
CA GLY A 134 -32.65 41.70 -2.14
C GLY A 134 -32.69 40.91 -0.83
N ALA A 135 -33.66 40.00 -0.66
CA ALA A 135 -33.73 39.13 0.51
C ALA A 135 -32.80 37.92 0.33
N ALA A 136 -32.05 37.56 1.38
CA ALA A 136 -31.23 36.35 1.39
C ALA A 136 -32.13 35.11 1.55
N VAL A 137 -32.01 34.17 0.61
CA VAL A 137 -32.77 32.91 0.59
C VAL A 137 -31.80 31.76 0.41
N ARG A 138 -32.07 30.66 1.13
CA ARG A 138 -31.38 29.39 0.95
C ARG A 138 -32.03 28.58 -0.15
N SER A 139 -31.26 28.20 -1.14
CA SER A 139 -31.66 27.27 -2.20
C SER A 139 -30.88 25.97 -2.10
N TYR A 140 -31.55 24.86 -2.38
CA TYR A 140 -30.93 23.54 -2.42
C TYR A 140 -30.63 23.20 -3.87
N TRP A 141 -29.49 22.57 -4.10
CA TRP A 141 -29.04 22.28 -5.46
C TRP A 141 -28.44 20.90 -5.57
N SER A 142 -28.48 20.36 -6.78
CA SER A 142 -27.80 19.14 -7.17
C SER A 142 -27.11 19.30 -8.52
N VAL A 143 -25.94 18.68 -8.67
CA VAL A 143 -25.17 18.67 -9.92
C VAL A 143 -24.66 17.27 -10.18
N LYS A 144 -24.90 16.77 -11.39
CA LYS A 144 -24.21 15.61 -11.94
C LYS A 144 -23.09 16.10 -12.84
N ILE A 145 -21.84 15.80 -12.47
CA ILE A 145 -20.65 16.28 -13.16
C ILE A 145 -19.72 15.13 -13.49
N GLN A 146 -19.15 15.17 -14.69
CA GLN A 146 -18.06 14.31 -15.12
C GLN A 146 -16.76 15.10 -15.06
N VAL A 147 -15.77 14.61 -14.32
CA VAL A 147 -14.44 15.22 -14.17
C VAL A 147 -13.40 14.26 -14.76
N TYR A 148 -12.49 14.81 -15.55
CA TYR A 148 -11.41 14.07 -16.21
C TYR A 148 -10.09 14.28 -15.46
N ASP A 149 -9.13 13.38 -15.69
CA ASP A 149 -7.80 13.43 -15.06
C ASP A 149 -7.00 14.69 -15.44
N ASP A 150 -7.27 15.30 -16.59
CA ASP A 150 -6.66 16.53 -17.08
C ASP A 150 -7.32 17.81 -16.54
N GLU A 151 -8.13 17.69 -15.49
CA GLU A 151 -8.90 18.78 -14.86
C GLU A 151 -9.98 19.41 -15.75
N THR A 152 -10.26 18.82 -16.91
CA THR A 152 -11.46 19.19 -17.67
C THR A 152 -12.72 18.61 -17.01
N TYR A 153 -13.87 19.22 -17.28
CA TYR A 153 -15.14 18.76 -16.73
C TYR A 153 -16.30 18.99 -17.69
N LYS A 154 -17.36 18.20 -17.50
CA LYS A 154 -18.63 18.32 -18.21
C LYS A 154 -19.78 18.24 -17.20
N ILE A 155 -20.62 19.26 -17.19
CA ILE A 155 -21.89 19.22 -16.45
C ILE A 155 -22.86 18.34 -17.25
N LEU A 156 -23.35 17.27 -16.61
CA LEU A 156 -24.29 16.33 -17.22
C LEU A 156 -25.73 16.69 -16.85
N ASP A 157 -25.94 17.16 -15.62
CA ASP A 157 -27.25 17.54 -15.11
C ASP A 157 -27.10 18.58 -13.99
N VAL A 158 -28.06 19.49 -13.87
CA VAL A 158 -28.08 20.54 -12.85
C VAL A 158 -29.51 20.89 -12.45
N ASP A 159 -29.76 20.92 -11.15
CA ASP A 159 -31.05 21.28 -10.57
C ASP A 159 -30.84 22.22 -9.38
N ILE A 160 -31.69 23.24 -9.27
CA ILE A 160 -31.71 24.18 -8.15
C ILE A 160 -33.16 24.53 -7.80
N LYS A 161 -33.48 24.44 -6.51
CA LYS A 161 -34.81 24.67 -5.94
C LYS A 161 -34.81 25.84 -4.98
#